data_AF-A0A8B7DKL6-F1
#
_entry.id   AF-A0A8B7DKL6-F1
#
_cell.length_a   1.000
_cell.length_b   1.000
_cell.length_c   1.000
_cell.angle_alpha   90.00
_cell.angle_beta   90.00
_cell.angle_gamma   90.00
#
_symmetry.space_group_name_H-M   'P 1'
#
loop_
_entity.id
_entity.type
_entity.pdbx_description
1 polymer ?
#
loop_
_entity_poly.entity_id
_entity_poly.type
_entity_poly.pdbx_seq_one_letter_code
_entity_poly.pdbx_strand_id
1 'polypeptide(L)'
;MDQGVIRSLKAHYRYKIVRLYIKAVDNNEPMPKISILQAMKYLVSSWNAVSKETVINCFKKAGISKKNKSIEEADDDHPFKFLTEEFNRLRELDPRAVQEDLSAESYIGLDCDVVTTGSLATNVEIIAQILDSNFENDDNEVEDSVDEATDVEAPPRPSDIQLEIAFETIQNASLYSS
;
A
#
# COMPACT_ATOMS: atom_id res chain seq x y z
N MET A 1 0.82 -5.85 -6.96
CA MET A 1 1.19 -4.59 -6.26
C MET A 1 1.76 -5.00 -4.91
N ASP A 2 3.05 -5.33 -4.88
CA ASP A 2 3.63 -6.18 -3.83
C ASP A 2 4.78 -5.48 -3.11
N GLN A 3 4.62 -4.17 -2.89
CA GLN A 3 5.59 -3.38 -2.14
C GLN A 3 5.33 -3.56 -0.64
N GLY A 4 6.42 -3.67 0.14
CA GLY A 4 6.45 -4.23 1.50
C GLY A 4 5.33 -3.79 2.43
N VAL A 5 4.97 -2.50 2.44
CA VAL A 5 3.89 -1.96 3.30
C VAL A 5 2.53 -2.57 2.98
N ILE A 6 2.17 -2.67 1.70
CA ILE A 6 0.89 -3.24 1.26
C ILE A 6 0.83 -4.73 1.60
N ARG A 7 1.94 -5.45 1.38
CA ARG A 7 2.05 -6.87 1.71
C ARG A 7 1.89 -7.10 3.23
N SER A 8 2.49 -6.26 4.06
CA SER A 8 2.37 -6.29 5.52
C SER A 8 0.94 -6.01 6.00
N LEU A 9 0.31 -4.95 5.45
CA LEU A 9 -1.09 -4.61 5.71
C LEU A 9 -2.02 -5.80 5.39
N LYS A 10 -1.82 -6.41 4.23
CA LYS A 10 -2.53 -7.60 3.77
C LYS A 10 -2.35 -8.78 4.73
N ALA A 11 -1.13 -9.04 5.20
CA ALA A 11 -0.85 -10.11 6.16
C ALA A 11 -1.58 -9.88 7.49
N HIS A 12 -1.52 -8.67 8.05
CA HIS A 12 -2.24 -8.32 9.29
C HIS A 12 -3.77 -8.43 9.14
N TYR A 13 -4.32 -7.97 8.02
CA TYR A 13 -5.75 -8.08 7.75
C TYR A 13 -6.20 -9.54 7.70
N ARG A 14 -5.49 -10.35 6.91
CA ARG A 14 -5.77 -11.78 6.75
C ARG A 14 -5.60 -12.56 8.04
N TYR A 15 -4.61 -12.24 8.85
CA TYR A 15 -4.45 -12.80 10.19
C TYR A 15 -5.70 -12.60 11.06
N LYS A 16 -6.28 -11.38 11.06
CA LYS A 16 -7.51 -11.10 11.82
C LYS A 16 -8.69 -11.92 11.31
N ILE A 17 -8.79 -12.13 10.00
CA ILE A 17 -9.84 -12.96 9.39
C ILE A 17 -9.70 -14.43 9.82
N VAL A 18 -8.49 -14.98 9.74
CA VAL A 18 -8.22 -16.37 10.16
C VAL A 18 -8.51 -16.57 11.64
N ARG A 19 -8.10 -15.62 12.50
CA ARG A 19 -8.43 -15.61 13.94
C ARG A 19 -9.94 -15.63 14.21
N LEU A 20 -10.70 -14.86 13.43
CA LEU A 20 -12.15 -14.81 13.54
C LEU A 20 -12.78 -16.16 13.19
N TYR A 21 -12.28 -16.82 12.14
CA TYR A 21 -12.73 -18.17 11.76
C TYR A 21 -12.40 -19.20 12.82
N ILE A 22 -11.15 -19.23 13.32
CA ILE A 22 -10.75 -20.14 14.39
C ILE A 22 -11.65 -19.98 15.61
N LYS A 23 -11.94 -18.74 16.02
CA LYS A 23 -12.82 -18.48 17.16
C LYS A 23 -14.23 -19.06 16.95
N ALA A 24 -14.77 -18.98 15.74
CA ALA A 24 -16.06 -19.58 15.43
C ALA A 24 -16.00 -21.11 15.51
N VAL A 25 -14.94 -21.73 14.99
CA VAL A 25 -14.72 -23.19 15.10
C VAL A 25 -14.60 -23.62 16.56
N ASP A 26 -13.76 -22.95 17.35
CA ASP A 26 -13.55 -23.24 18.78
C ASP A 26 -14.87 -23.15 19.58
N ASN A 27 -15.76 -22.23 19.20
CA ASN A 27 -17.07 -22.03 19.85
C ASN A 27 -18.19 -22.88 19.23
N ASN A 28 -17.90 -23.69 18.21
CA ASN A 28 -18.89 -24.44 17.44
C ASN A 28 -20.01 -23.56 16.84
N GLU A 29 -19.64 -22.34 16.43
CA GLU A 29 -20.48 -21.33 15.79
C GLU A 29 -20.36 -21.42 14.25
N PRO A 30 -21.40 -21.00 13.51
CA PRO A 30 -21.31 -20.91 12.05
C PRO A 30 -20.25 -19.90 11.62
N MET A 31 -19.75 -20.09 10.39
CA MET A 31 -18.77 -19.19 9.80
C MET A 31 -19.25 -17.73 9.79
N PRO A 32 -18.48 -16.80 10.37
CA PRO A 32 -18.92 -15.44 10.59
C PRO A 32 -18.96 -14.67 9.27
N LYS A 33 -20.04 -13.93 9.05
CA LYS A 33 -20.15 -12.97 7.95
C LYS A 33 -19.49 -11.66 8.34
N ILE A 34 -18.58 -11.17 7.51
CA ILE A 34 -17.90 -9.89 7.74
C ILE A 34 -18.71 -8.78 7.07
N SER A 35 -19.23 -7.85 7.86
CA SER A 35 -19.87 -6.64 7.32
C SER A 35 -18.83 -5.63 6.85
N ILE A 36 -19.23 -4.69 5.99
CA ILE A 36 -18.34 -3.60 5.52
C ILE A 36 -17.74 -2.83 6.70
N LEU A 37 -18.56 -2.51 7.72
CA LEU A 37 -18.07 -1.82 8.91
C LEU A 37 -16.99 -2.63 9.67
N GLN A 38 -17.15 -3.95 9.78
CA GLN A 38 -16.13 -4.79 10.41
C GLN A 38 -14.86 -4.88 9.56
N ALA A 39 -15.02 -5.00 8.24
CA ALA A 39 -13.90 -4.97 7.31
C ALA A 39 -13.10 -3.66 7.44
N MET A 40 -13.76 -2.50 7.51
CA MET A 40 -13.10 -1.20 7.70
C MET A 40 -12.38 -1.13 9.05
N LYS A 41 -13.00 -1.61 10.14
CA LYS A 41 -12.36 -1.67 11.46
C LYS A 41 -11.11 -2.55 11.45
N TYR A 42 -11.17 -3.70 10.77
CA TYR A 42 -10.01 -4.57 10.62
C TYR A 42 -8.93 -3.91 9.76
N LEU A 43 -9.30 -3.20 8.70
CA LEU A 43 -8.34 -2.47 7.86
C LEU A 43 -7.58 -1.42 8.67
N VAL A 44 -8.28 -0.56 9.43
CA VAL A 44 -7.65 0.45 10.30
C VAL A 44 -6.75 -0.22 11.35
N SER A 45 -7.24 -1.27 12.01
CA SER A 45 -6.45 -1.98 13.01
C SER A 45 -5.22 -2.68 12.42
N SER A 46 -5.31 -3.15 11.17
CA SER A 46 -4.18 -3.76 10.46
C SER A 46 -3.16 -2.73 10.01
N TRP A 47 -3.61 -1.55 9.55
CA TRP A 47 -2.73 -0.43 9.23
C TRP A 47 -1.91 0.01 10.44
N ASN A 48 -2.57 0.16 11.59
CA ASN A 48 -1.91 0.50 12.85
C ASN A 48 -0.96 -0.60 13.36
N ALA A 49 -1.08 -1.82 12.86
CA ALA A 49 -0.20 -2.93 13.22
C ALA A 49 1.06 -3.01 12.34
N VAL A 50 1.04 -2.39 11.15
CA VAL A 50 2.23 -2.32 10.28
C VAL A 50 3.33 -1.58 11.03
N SER A 51 4.49 -2.22 11.16
CA SER A 51 5.58 -1.66 11.94
C SER A 51 6.24 -0.47 11.23
N LYS A 52 6.75 0.49 12.01
CA LYS A 52 7.57 1.59 11.48
C LYS A 52 8.80 1.07 10.73
N GLU A 53 9.36 -0.05 11.19
CA GLU A 53 10.49 -0.71 10.56
C GLU A 53 10.15 -1.25 9.17
N THR A 54 9.00 -1.92 9.02
CA THR A 54 8.48 -2.39 7.73
C THR A 54 8.35 -1.24 6.74
N VAL A 55 7.81 -0.10 7.19
CA VAL A 55 7.73 1.12 6.37
C VAL A 55 9.13 1.60 5.97
N ILE A 56 10.02 1.81 6.94
CA ILE A 56 11.40 2.28 6.68
C ILE A 56 12.13 1.35 5.70
N ASN A 57 12.03 0.04 5.89
CA ASN A 57 12.67 -0.96 5.05
C ASN A 57 12.08 -0.97 3.64
N CYS A 58 10.77 -0.74 3.49
CA CYS A 58 10.14 -0.57 2.19
C CYS A 58 10.68 0.68 1.45
N PHE A 59 10.75 1.84 2.11
CA PHE A 59 11.29 3.07 1.53
C PHE A 59 12.78 2.95 1.17
N LYS A 60 13.58 2.23 1.98
CA LYS A 60 14.97 1.90 1.65
C LYS A 60 15.06 1.00 0.42
N LYS A 61 14.29 -0.09 0.37
CA LYS A 61 14.25 -1.00 -0.80
C LYS A 61 13.82 -0.30 -2.09
N ALA A 62 12.95 0.71 -1.98
CA ALA A 62 12.53 1.55 -3.10
C ALA A 62 13.58 2.61 -3.53
N GLY A 63 14.73 2.71 -2.84
CA GLY A 63 15.77 3.70 -3.15
C GLY A 63 15.43 5.14 -2.73
N ILE A 64 14.34 5.35 -1.97
CA ILE A 64 13.87 6.68 -1.55
C ILE A 64 14.68 7.20 -0.34
N SER A 65 15.39 6.32 0.37
CA SER A 65 16.20 6.70 1.54
C SER A 65 17.64 7.07 1.18
N LYS A 66 18.11 8.25 1.60
CA LYS A 66 19.49 8.73 1.39
C LYS A 66 20.55 7.94 2.16
N LYS A 67 20.16 7.15 3.17
CA LYS A 67 21.08 6.33 3.99
C LYS A 67 21.01 4.88 3.53
N ASN A 68 21.76 4.57 2.48
CA ASN A 68 21.99 3.20 2.02
C ASN A 68 22.88 2.46 3.02
N LYS A 69 22.31 2.02 4.15
CA LYS A 69 22.91 0.92 4.91
C LYS A 69 22.43 -0.38 4.31
N SER A 70 23.36 -1.31 4.09
CA SER A 70 23.09 -2.69 3.72
C SER A 70 21.95 -3.24 4.58
N ILE A 71 20.92 -3.75 3.93
CA ILE A 71 19.74 -4.31 4.59
C ILE A 71 20.19 -5.64 5.20
N GLU A 72 20.35 -5.69 6.52
CA GLU A 72 20.14 -6.96 7.22
C GLU A 72 18.63 -7.20 7.18
N GLU A 73 18.22 -8.30 6.56
CA GLU A 73 16.82 -8.72 6.52
C GLU A 73 16.41 -9.18 7.92
N ALA A 74 16.17 -8.23 8.82
CA ALA A 74 15.37 -8.49 10.00
C ALA A 74 13.92 -8.61 9.51
N ASP A 75 13.56 -9.81 9.06
CA ASP A 75 12.19 -10.22 8.74
C ASP A 75 11.38 -10.41 10.04
N ASP A 76 11.39 -9.40 10.91
CA ASP A 76 10.58 -9.36 12.13
C ASP A 76 9.21 -8.74 11.86
N ASP A 77 8.72 -8.84 10.61
CA ASP A 77 7.31 -8.58 10.32
C ASP A 77 6.49 -9.80 10.78
N HIS A 78 6.40 -9.87 12.11
CA HIS A 78 5.61 -10.73 12.96
C HIS A 78 4.28 -11.27 12.37
N PRO A 79 3.45 -10.49 11.65
CA PRO A 79 2.26 -11.00 10.97
C PRO A 79 2.48 -12.16 9.99
N PHE A 80 3.59 -12.26 9.27
CA PHE A 80 3.77 -13.36 8.29
C PHE A 80 3.91 -14.71 8.99
N LYS A 81 4.75 -14.75 10.03
CA LYS A 81 4.93 -15.92 10.89
C LYS A 81 3.62 -16.29 11.60
N PHE A 82 2.97 -15.31 12.22
CA PHE A 82 1.71 -15.54 12.94
C PHE A 82 0.54 -15.93 12.06
N LEU A 83 0.45 -15.36 10.87
CA LEU A 83 -0.54 -15.79 9.89
C LEU A 83 -0.30 -17.25 9.54
N THR A 84 0.94 -17.64 9.27
CA THR A 84 1.30 -19.05 8.97
C THR A 84 0.90 -19.99 10.10
N GLU A 85 1.20 -19.63 11.36
CA GLU A 85 0.84 -20.41 12.54
C GLU A 85 -0.69 -20.56 12.69
N GLU A 86 -1.44 -19.46 12.62
CA GLU A 86 -2.91 -19.53 12.72
C GLU A 86 -3.53 -20.25 11.51
N PHE A 87 -2.95 -20.12 10.31
CA PHE A 87 -3.42 -20.84 9.13
C PHE A 87 -3.29 -22.36 9.31
N ASN A 88 -2.16 -22.80 9.87
CA ASN A 88 -1.94 -24.20 10.18
C ASN A 88 -2.88 -24.68 11.28
N ARG A 89 -3.08 -23.88 12.33
CA ARG A 89 -4.05 -24.17 13.39
C ARG A 89 -5.48 -24.32 12.84
N LEU A 90 -5.91 -23.43 11.95
CA LEU A 90 -7.23 -23.53 11.32
C LEU A 90 -7.36 -24.84 10.52
N ARG A 91 -6.31 -25.25 9.80
CA ARG A 91 -6.28 -26.51 9.04
C ARG A 91 -6.40 -27.74 9.94
N GLU A 92 -5.80 -27.71 11.12
CA GLU A 92 -5.91 -28.77 12.12
C GLU A 92 -7.31 -28.84 12.74
N LEU A 93 -7.93 -27.68 13.01
CA LEU A 93 -9.26 -27.59 13.62
C LEU A 93 -10.38 -27.95 12.64
N ASP A 94 -10.29 -27.48 11.40
CA ASP A 94 -11.25 -27.79 10.35
C ASP A 94 -10.54 -28.00 8.99
N PRO A 95 -10.20 -29.26 8.66
CA PRO A 95 -9.56 -29.60 7.38
C PRO A 95 -10.38 -29.24 6.15
N ARG A 96 -11.68 -28.95 6.29
CA ARG A 96 -12.56 -28.54 5.18
C ARG A 96 -12.59 -27.04 4.98
N ALA A 97 -12.13 -26.25 5.96
CA ALA A 97 -12.14 -24.79 5.90
C ALA A 97 -11.05 -24.22 4.98
N VAL A 98 -9.98 -24.99 4.70
CA VAL A 98 -8.80 -24.54 3.97
C VAL A 98 -8.43 -25.57 2.90
N GLN A 99 -8.12 -25.10 1.70
CA GLN A 99 -7.59 -25.97 0.64
C GLN A 99 -6.18 -26.47 1.01
N GLU A 100 -5.89 -27.74 0.70
CA GLU A 100 -4.69 -28.43 1.18
C GLU A 100 -3.37 -27.74 0.74
N ASP A 101 -3.37 -27.14 -0.44
CA ASP A 101 -2.25 -26.47 -1.10
C ASP A 101 -2.18 -24.95 -0.82
N LEU A 102 -3.14 -24.37 -0.11
CA LEU A 102 -3.15 -22.95 0.18
C LEU A 102 -2.15 -22.60 1.30
N SER A 103 -1.11 -21.85 0.96
CA SER A 103 -0.13 -21.30 1.91
C SER A 103 -0.53 -19.91 2.41
N ALA A 104 0.10 -19.45 3.50
CA ALA A 104 -0.08 -18.08 3.98
C ALA A 104 0.35 -17.04 2.92
N GLU A 105 1.47 -17.27 2.23
CA GLU A 105 1.94 -16.47 1.09
C GLU A 105 0.90 -16.40 -0.03
N SER A 106 0.36 -17.54 -0.45
CA SER A 106 -0.66 -17.60 -1.51
C SER A 106 -1.95 -16.92 -1.04
N TYR A 107 -2.32 -17.12 0.22
CA TYR A 107 -3.46 -16.44 0.82
C TYR A 107 -3.28 -14.92 0.76
N ILE A 108 -2.09 -14.40 1.08
CA ILE A 108 -1.72 -12.97 0.94
C ILE A 108 -1.79 -12.48 -0.51
N GLY A 109 -1.53 -13.36 -1.47
CA GLY A 109 -1.55 -13.05 -2.90
C GLY A 109 -2.89 -13.21 -3.61
N LEU A 110 -3.95 -13.66 -2.93
CA LEU A 110 -5.24 -13.99 -3.58
C LEU A 110 -5.85 -12.87 -4.43
N ASP A 111 -5.55 -11.63 -4.10
CA ASP A 111 -6.07 -10.43 -4.75
C ASP A 111 -5.05 -9.77 -5.70
N CYS A 112 -3.91 -10.43 -5.99
CA CYS A 112 -2.87 -9.83 -6.83
C CYS A 112 -3.28 -9.62 -8.29
N ASP A 113 -4.18 -10.47 -8.81
CA ASP A 113 -4.69 -10.38 -10.19
C ASP A 113 -5.94 -9.48 -10.31
N VAL A 114 -6.41 -8.90 -9.19
CA VAL A 114 -7.54 -7.98 -9.20
C VAL A 114 -7.10 -6.68 -9.86
N VAL A 115 -7.70 -6.38 -11.00
CA VAL A 115 -7.47 -5.12 -11.72
C VAL A 115 -8.01 -3.97 -10.88
N THR A 116 -7.12 -3.17 -10.30
CA THR A 116 -7.47 -2.00 -9.48
C THR A 116 -7.43 -0.68 -10.24
N THR A 117 -6.80 -0.67 -11.42
CA THR A 117 -6.70 0.52 -12.29
C THR A 117 -7.50 0.30 -13.57
N GLY A 118 -8.12 1.36 -14.09
CA GLY A 118 -8.62 1.35 -15.46
C GLY A 118 -7.49 1.21 -16.49
N SER A 119 -7.81 1.37 -17.78
CA SER A 119 -6.79 1.46 -18.82
C SER A 119 -5.77 2.53 -18.43
N LEU A 120 -4.49 2.15 -18.31
CA LEU A 120 -3.43 3.11 -18.02
C LEU A 120 -3.37 4.09 -19.19
N ALA A 121 -3.53 5.38 -18.89
CA ALA A 121 -3.37 6.40 -19.91
C ALA A 121 -1.96 6.30 -20.50
N THR A 122 -1.88 6.21 -21.82
CA THR A 122 -0.62 6.28 -22.55
C THR A 122 0.00 7.66 -22.34
N ASN A 123 1.33 7.77 -22.50
CA ASN A 123 2.00 9.07 -22.42
C ASN A 123 1.37 10.10 -23.37
N VAL A 124 0.84 9.68 -24.51
CA VAL A 124 0.15 10.55 -25.47
C VAL A 124 -1.17 11.07 -24.91
N GLU A 125 -1.97 10.20 -24.29
CA GLU A 125 -3.23 10.59 -23.64
C GLU A 125 -2.99 11.51 -22.44
N ILE A 126 -1.94 11.25 -21.65
CA ILE A 126 -1.54 12.11 -20.54
C ILE A 126 -1.11 13.50 -21.05
N ILE A 127 -0.23 13.55 -22.05
CA ILE A 127 0.22 14.82 -22.63
C ILE A 127 -0.97 15.59 -23.23
N ALA A 128 -1.89 14.90 -23.92
CA ALA A 128 -3.08 15.51 -24.47
C ALA A 128 -3.99 16.10 -23.39
N GLN A 129 -4.16 15.42 -22.24
CA GLN A 129 -4.92 15.96 -21.10
C GLN A 129 -4.28 17.22 -20.52
N ILE A 130 -2.95 17.24 -20.35
CA ILE A 130 -2.23 18.41 -19.81
C ILE A 130 -2.33 19.62 -20.76
N LEU A 131 -2.30 19.37 -22.07
CA LEU A 131 -2.37 20.41 -23.10
C LEU A 131 -3.81 20.87 -23.41
N ASP A 132 -4.82 20.14 -22.96
CA ASP A 132 -6.21 20.53 -23.13
C ASP A 132 -6.51 21.74 -22.23
N SER A 133 -6.77 22.89 -22.87
CA SER A 133 -7.04 24.16 -22.19
C SER A 133 -8.36 24.15 -21.41
N ASN A 134 -9.22 23.15 -21.64
CA ASN A 134 -10.46 22.94 -20.90
C ASN A 134 -10.33 21.84 -19.83
N PHE A 135 -9.14 21.30 -19.59
CA PHE A 135 -8.92 20.31 -18.56
C PHE A 135 -9.04 20.96 -17.18
N GLU A 136 -10.21 20.84 -16.57
CA GLU A 136 -10.41 21.16 -15.16
C GLU A 136 -9.86 19.99 -14.33
N ASN A 137 -8.79 20.26 -13.57
CA ASN A 137 -8.30 19.33 -12.57
C ASN A 137 -9.38 19.23 -11.47
N ASP A 138 -10.13 18.13 -11.44
CA ASP A 138 -11.05 17.80 -10.34
C ASP A 138 -10.25 17.24 -9.13
N ASP A 139 -9.18 17.94 -8.74
CA ASP A 139 -8.46 17.71 -7.48
C ASP A 139 -9.24 18.38 -6.34
N ASN A 140 -10.51 18.03 -6.19
CA ASN A 140 -11.22 18.22 -4.94
C ASN A 140 -10.77 17.11 -3.97
N GLU A 141 -9.48 17.12 -3.61
CA GLU A 141 -9.03 16.46 -2.39
C GLU A 141 -9.80 17.12 -1.24
N VAL A 142 -10.80 16.43 -0.71
CA VAL A 142 -11.36 16.78 0.59
C VAL A 142 -10.24 16.63 1.61
N GLU A 143 -9.62 17.75 1.97
CA GLU A 143 -8.76 17.86 3.14
C GLU A 143 -9.54 17.32 4.34
N ASP A 144 -9.14 16.14 4.84
CA ASP A 144 -9.57 15.67 6.15
C ASP A 144 -8.83 16.54 7.18
N SER A 145 -9.37 17.73 7.41
CA SER A 145 -8.77 18.78 8.22
C SER A 145 -8.81 18.38 9.69
N VAL A 146 -7.74 17.73 10.14
CA VAL A 146 -7.33 17.69 11.56
C VAL A 146 -5.83 17.94 11.65
N ASP A 147 -5.43 19.19 11.44
CA ASP A 147 -4.44 19.84 12.31
C ASP A 147 -4.44 21.35 12.08
N GLU A 148 -4.21 22.11 13.16
CA GLU A 148 -4.20 23.57 13.19
C GLU A 148 -3.33 24.19 12.08
N ALA A 149 -3.99 24.85 11.12
CA ALA A 149 -3.35 25.56 10.02
C ALA A 149 -2.48 26.72 10.53
N THR A 150 -1.16 26.58 10.41
CA THR A 150 -0.37 27.73 9.94
C THR A 150 -0.59 27.80 8.44
N ASP A 151 -1.36 28.80 8.02
CA ASP A 151 -1.65 29.14 6.64
C ASP A 151 -0.33 29.49 5.91
N VAL A 152 0.33 28.47 5.36
CA VAL A 152 1.47 28.66 4.46
C VAL A 152 0.92 28.60 3.05
N GLU A 153 0.61 29.78 2.52
CA GLU A 153 0.20 29.97 1.13
C GLU A 153 1.16 29.20 0.21
N ALA A 154 0.61 28.28 -0.58
CA ALA A 154 1.38 27.49 -1.52
C ALA A 154 2.12 28.44 -2.48
N PRO A 155 3.41 28.19 -2.78
CA PRO A 155 4.16 29.07 -3.66
C PRO A 155 3.48 29.13 -5.04
N PRO A 156 3.44 30.32 -5.67
CA PRO A 156 2.74 30.52 -6.92
C PRO A 156 3.30 29.58 -8.01
N ARG A 157 2.40 29.07 -8.85
CA ARG A 157 2.77 28.21 -9.98
C ARG A 157 3.80 28.94 -10.84
N PRO A 158 4.95 28.30 -11.16
CA PRO A 158 5.96 28.92 -12.01
C PRO A 158 5.40 29.21 -13.40
N SER A 159 5.79 30.35 -13.97
CA SER A 159 5.37 30.74 -15.31
C SER A 159 6.06 29.91 -16.39
N ASP A 160 5.52 29.90 -17.60
CA ASP A 160 6.08 29.18 -18.75
C ASP A 160 7.55 29.57 -19.03
N ILE A 161 7.89 30.84 -18.82
CA ILE A 161 9.26 31.35 -18.93
C ILE A 161 10.18 30.69 -17.89
N GLN A 162 9.70 30.49 -16.65
CA GLN A 162 10.50 29.84 -15.62
C GLN A 162 10.69 28.35 -15.88
N LEU A 163 9.68 27.68 -16.47
CA LEU A 163 9.80 26.29 -16.90
C LEU A 163 10.83 26.14 -18.01
N GLU A 164 10.84 27.04 -19.00
CA GLU A 164 11.81 27.03 -20.10
C GLU A 164 13.24 27.22 -19.58
N ILE A 165 13.45 28.20 -18.70
CA ILE A 165 14.76 28.47 -18.09
C ILE A 165 15.24 27.27 -17.26
N ALA A 166 14.34 26.65 -16.49
CA ALA A 166 14.68 25.46 -15.71
C ALA A 166 15.09 24.29 -16.61
N PHE A 167 14.39 24.10 -17.74
CA PHE A 167 14.69 23.05 -18.70
C PHE A 167 16.06 23.26 -19.36
N GLU A 168 16.36 24.47 -19.84
CA GLU A 168 17.68 24.82 -20.40
C GLU A 168 18.79 24.63 -19.36
N THR A 169 18.55 25.02 -18.10
CA THR A 169 19.52 24.87 -17.01
C THR A 169 19.87 23.40 -16.77
N ILE A 170 18.88 22.50 -16.81
CA ILE A 170 19.08 21.06 -16.64
C ILE A 170 19.84 20.47 -17.83
N GLN A 171 19.48 20.84 -19.06
CA GLN A 171 20.18 20.39 -20.26
C GLN A 171 21.65 20.83 -20.25
N ASN A 172 21.91 22.07 -19.86
CA ASN A 172 23.27 22.60 -19.76
C ASN A 172 24.06 21.93 -18.65
N ALA A 173 23.47 21.66 -17.49
CA ALA A 173 24.13 20.93 -16.41
C ALA A 173 24.51 19.50 -16.82
N SER A 174 23.70 18.85 -17.67
CA SER A 174 24.00 17.52 -18.22
C SER A 174 25.17 17.52 -19.20
N LEU A 175 25.50 18.65 -19.83
CA LEU A 175 26.63 18.77 -20.76
C LEU A 175 27.99 18.91 -20.06
N TYR A 176 28.00 19.30 -18.78
CA TYR A 176 29.23 19.49 -17.99
C TYR A 176 29.52 18.33 -17.01
N SER A 177 28.74 17.24 -17.05
CA SER A 177 28.94 16.08 -16.14
C SER A 177 29.70 14.89 -16.77
N SER A 178 30.53 15.11 -17.80
CA SER A 178 31.45 14.09 -18.35
C SER A 178 32.86 14.24 -17.83
#